data_AF-A0A523SCG6-F1
#
_entry.id   AF-A0A523SCG6-F1
#
_cell.length_a   1.000
_cell.length_b   1.000
_cell.length_c   1.000
_cell.angle_alpha   90.00
_cell.angle_beta   90.00
_cell.angle_gamma   90.00
#
_symmetry.space_group_name_H-M   'P 1'
#
loop_
_entity.id
_entity.type
_entity.pdbx_description
1 polymer ?
#
loop_
_entity_poly.entity_id
_entity_poly.type
_entity_poly.pdbx_seq_one_letter_code
_entity_poly.pdbx_strand_id
1 'polypeptide(L)'
;VGADQRVCPNHGQSRWIAPKIWPEHRGSQETKPTLGRIVQWFKTMTTNDYIKAVRMNNVEPFPGKLWQRNYYEHIIRNETDLNSIRQYIIDNPSKWEEDEDNPKNLTRVARCQALASRK
;
A
#
# COMPACT_ATOMS: atom_id res chain seq x y z
N VAL A 1 -9.19 -14.17 -0.28
CA VAL A 1 -8.63 -13.36 -1.40
C VAL A 1 -7.19 -13.77 -1.59
N GLY A 2 -6.86 -14.35 -2.76
CA GLY A 2 -5.62 -15.10 -2.97
C GLY A 2 -4.37 -14.20 -2.91
N ALA A 3 -3.41 -14.58 -2.06
CA ALA A 3 -2.08 -14.02 -2.04
C ALA A 3 -1.22 -14.77 -3.08
N ASP A 4 -0.80 -14.06 -4.12
CA ASP A 4 0.20 -14.53 -5.07
C ASP A 4 1.56 -14.52 -4.35
N GLN A 5 2.23 -15.69 -4.30
CA GLN A 5 3.47 -15.95 -3.55
C GLN A 5 4.73 -15.27 -4.12
N ARG A 6 4.60 -14.46 -5.18
CA ARG A 6 5.74 -13.96 -5.96
C ARG A 6 6.48 -12.74 -5.40
N VAL A 7 6.47 -12.58 -4.07
CA VAL A 7 7.34 -11.62 -3.37
C VAL A 7 8.09 -12.30 -2.22
N CYS A 8 8.59 -13.52 -2.47
CA CYS A 8 9.57 -14.16 -1.60
C CYS A 8 10.92 -14.20 -2.34
N PRO A 9 12.02 -13.64 -1.80
CA PRO A 9 13.33 -13.80 -2.37
C PRO A 9 13.78 -15.27 -2.20
N ASN A 10 14.17 -15.91 -3.31
CA ASN A 10 14.65 -17.28 -3.39
C ASN A 10 15.64 -17.61 -2.27
N HIS A 11 15.21 -18.38 -1.27
CA HIS A 11 16.11 -19.11 -0.38
C HIS A 11 16.11 -20.57 -0.81
N GLY A 12 17.33 -21.10 -0.97
CA GLY A 12 17.63 -22.36 -1.61
C GLY A 12 16.95 -23.58 -0.98
N GLN A 13 16.62 -24.50 -1.89
CA GLN A 13 16.59 -25.95 -1.76
C GLN A 13 16.18 -26.53 -0.39
N SER A 14 14.93 -27.02 -0.33
CA SER A 14 14.61 -28.19 0.48
C SER A 14 13.81 -29.18 -0.34
N ARG A 15 14.46 -30.33 -0.55
CA ARG A 15 14.03 -31.52 -1.28
C ARG A 15 12.80 -32.12 -0.59
N TRP A 16 11.63 -31.94 -1.19
CA TRP A 16 10.45 -32.75 -0.93
C TRP A 16 9.97 -33.35 -2.25
N ILE A 17 9.95 -34.68 -2.32
CA ILE A 17 9.48 -35.45 -3.47
C ILE A 17 7.95 -35.31 -3.50
N ALA A 18 7.41 -34.65 -4.52
CA ALA A 18 5.97 -34.58 -4.79
C ALA A 18 5.64 -35.15 -6.19
N PRO A 19 4.46 -35.78 -6.38
CA PRO A 19 4.17 -36.61 -7.53
C PRO A 19 4.04 -35.81 -8.83
N LYS A 20 4.47 -36.43 -9.94
CA LYS A 20 4.30 -35.98 -11.33
C LYS A 20 2.82 -35.66 -11.61
N ILE A 21 2.45 -34.38 -11.62
CA ILE A 21 1.61 -33.65 -12.59
C ILE A 21 1.73 -32.18 -12.15
N TRP A 22 2.75 -31.49 -12.65
CA TRP A 22 2.77 -30.03 -12.69
C TRP A 22 2.73 -29.66 -14.17
N PRO A 23 1.76 -28.84 -14.63
CA PRO A 23 1.78 -28.36 -16.00
C PRO A 23 3.08 -27.59 -16.18
N GLU A 24 3.84 -28.01 -17.19
CA GLU A 24 5.12 -27.42 -17.55
C GLU A 24 4.94 -25.91 -17.72
N HIS A 25 5.45 -25.14 -16.75
CA HIS A 25 5.45 -23.69 -16.79
C HIS A 25 6.43 -23.27 -17.88
N ARG A 26 5.94 -23.25 -19.12
CA ARG A 26 6.53 -22.51 -20.25
C ARG A 26 6.96 -21.16 -19.70
N GLY A 27 8.27 -20.90 -19.73
CA GLY A 27 8.92 -19.80 -19.03
C GLY A 27 8.10 -18.52 -19.07
N SER A 28 7.46 -18.20 -17.95
CA SER A 28 6.89 -16.88 -17.77
C SER A 28 8.08 -15.93 -17.74
N GLN A 29 8.22 -15.13 -18.79
CA GLN A 29 9.06 -13.93 -18.78
C GLN A 29 8.92 -13.29 -17.40
N GLU A 30 10.02 -13.21 -16.67
CA GLU A 30 10.05 -12.74 -15.28
C GLU A 30 9.75 -11.24 -15.28
N THR A 31 8.47 -10.89 -15.29
CA THR A 31 8.05 -9.49 -15.32
C THR A 31 8.27 -8.91 -13.93
N LYS A 32 9.06 -7.85 -13.86
CA LYS A 32 9.24 -7.10 -12.61
C LYS A 32 7.87 -6.64 -12.11
N PRO A 33 7.58 -6.78 -10.81
CA PRO A 33 6.30 -6.36 -10.27
C PRO A 33 6.11 -4.85 -10.49
N THR A 34 4.92 -4.45 -10.89
CA THR A 34 4.56 -3.03 -11.01
C THR A 34 4.54 -2.37 -9.63
N LEU A 35 4.74 -1.05 -9.58
CA LEU A 35 4.65 -0.29 -8.32
C LEU A 35 3.29 -0.54 -7.63
N GLY A 36 2.20 -0.51 -8.39
CA GLY A 36 0.87 -0.81 -7.87
C GLY A 36 0.76 -2.21 -7.25
N ARG A 37 1.44 -3.23 -7.83
CA ARG A 37 1.46 -4.58 -7.26
C ARG A 37 2.24 -4.64 -5.95
N ILE A 38 3.35 -3.91 -5.86
CA ILE A 38 4.15 -3.81 -4.63
C ILE A 38 3.34 -3.11 -3.53
N VAL A 39 2.72 -1.97 -3.83
CA VAL A 39 1.88 -1.22 -2.88
C VAL A 39 0.67 -2.04 -2.44
N GLN A 40 0.02 -2.76 -3.37
CA GLN A 40 -1.07 -3.67 -3.05
C GLN A 40 -0.64 -4.76 -2.06
N TRP A 41 0.50 -5.42 -2.34
CA TRP A 41 1.05 -6.44 -1.45
C TRP A 41 1.37 -5.85 -0.08
N PHE A 42 2.03 -4.69 -0.02
CA PHE A 42 2.37 -4.00 1.21
C PHE A 42 1.12 -3.69 2.07
N LYS A 43 0.09 -3.06 1.47
CA LYS A 43 -1.18 -2.76 2.15
C LYS A 43 -1.86 -4.04 2.65
N THR A 44 -1.75 -5.14 1.91
CA THR A 44 -2.32 -6.44 2.31
C THR A 44 -1.59 -7.03 3.50
N MET A 45 -0.26 -7.12 3.46
CA MET A 45 0.55 -7.72 4.51
C MET A 45 0.40 -6.98 5.83
N THR A 46 0.52 -5.65 5.81
CA THR A 46 0.36 -4.79 6.98
C THR A 46 -1.06 -4.87 7.57
N THR A 47 -2.10 -4.95 6.73
CA THR A 47 -3.48 -5.14 7.20
C THR A 47 -3.64 -6.51 7.88
N ASN A 48 -3.05 -7.56 7.32
CA ASN A 48 -3.11 -8.89 7.93
C ASN A 48 -2.43 -8.91 9.31
N ASP A 49 -1.27 -8.28 9.43
CA ASP A 49 -0.55 -8.21 10.70
C ASP A 49 -1.29 -7.36 11.74
N TYR A 50 -1.88 -6.24 11.31
CA TYR A 50 -2.79 -5.46 12.15
C TYR A 50 -3.99 -6.30 12.64
N ILE A 51 -4.66 -7.05 11.74
CA ILE A 51 -5.80 -7.91 12.11
C ILE A 51 -5.38 -8.96 13.15
N LYS A 52 -4.18 -9.55 13.00
CA LYS A 52 -3.64 -10.49 14.01
C LYS A 52 -3.43 -9.79 15.34
N ALA A 53 -2.83 -8.60 15.34
CA ALA A 53 -2.55 -7.85 16.55
C ALA A 53 -3.84 -7.47 17.31
N VAL A 54 -4.88 -7.04 16.59
CA VAL A 54 -6.21 -6.78 17.18
C VAL A 54 -6.81 -8.05 17.79
N ARG A 55 -6.76 -9.19 17.08
CA ARG A 55 -7.28 -10.48 17.59
C ARG A 55 -6.54 -10.98 18.83
N MET A 56 -5.27 -10.62 18.98
CA MET A 56 -4.46 -10.95 20.15
C MET A 56 -4.63 -9.95 21.30
N ASN A 57 -5.54 -8.96 21.18
CA ASN A 57 -5.74 -7.88 22.13
C ASN A 57 -4.48 -7.03 22.41
N ASN A 58 -3.56 -6.95 21.44
CA ASN A 58 -2.35 -6.13 21.56
C ASN A 58 -2.60 -4.67 21.17
N VAL A 59 -3.63 -4.41 20.36
CA VAL A 59 -4.00 -3.09 19.84
C VAL A 59 -5.51 -2.96 19.73
N GLU A 60 -6.02 -1.76 19.98
CA GLU A 60 -7.44 -1.44 19.86
C GLU A 60 -7.91 -1.44 18.39
N PRO A 61 -9.13 -1.92 18.10
CA PRO A 61 -9.70 -1.85 16.76
C PRO A 61 -9.92 -0.40 16.30
N PHE A 62 -9.28 -0.01 15.20
CA PHE A 62 -9.52 1.23 14.48
C PHE A 62 -10.88 1.22 13.75
N PRO A 63 -11.79 2.16 14.06
CA PRO A 63 -13.06 2.29 13.36
C PRO A 63 -12.84 2.92 11.99
N GLY A 64 -12.93 2.12 10.92
CA GLY A 64 -12.91 2.62 9.54
C GLY A 64 -11.98 1.85 8.61
N LYS A 65 -11.47 2.54 7.59
CA LYS A 65 -10.52 1.98 6.62
C LYS A 65 -9.11 2.37 7.01
N LEU A 66 -8.22 1.40 7.18
CA LEU A 66 -6.82 1.64 7.51
C LEU A 66 -6.08 2.41 6.41
N TRP A 67 -6.45 2.18 5.15
CA TRP A 67 -5.78 2.77 3.99
C TRP A 67 -6.71 3.70 3.22
N GLN A 68 -6.18 4.85 2.83
CA GLN A 68 -6.78 5.69 1.79
C GLN A 68 -6.80 4.95 0.44
N ARG A 69 -7.76 5.30 -0.41
CA ARG A 69 -7.87 4.77 -1.79
C ARG A 69 -6.72 5.32 -2.62
N ASN A 70 -6.12 4.45 -3.44
CA ASN A 70 -4.95 4.75 -4.27
C ASN A 70 -3.70 5.09 -3.44
N TYR A 71 -2.67 5.60 -4.11
CA TYR A 71 -1.41 6.03 -3.54
C TYR A 71 -0.84 7.13 -4.43
N TYR A 72 -0.08 8.06 -3.86
CA TYR A 72 0.64 9.09 -4.62
C TYR A 72 1.93 8.49 -5.19
N GLU A 73 2.17 8.72 -6.48
CA GLU A 73 3.42 8.36 -7.15
C GLU A 73 3.90 9.53 -7.99
N HIS A 74 5.21 9.81 -7.93
CA HIS A 74 5.85 10.85 -8.73
C HIS A 74 7.27 10.41 -9.08
N ILE A 75 7.66 10.54 -10.35
CA ILE A 75 8.97 10.13 -10.84
C ILE A 75 9.91 11.33 -10.76
N ILE A 76 10.94 11.22 -9.91
CA ILE A 76 11.97 12.25 -9.76
C ILE A 76 12.91 12.22 -10.96
N ARG A 77 12.95 13.30 -11.73
CA ARG A 77 13.72 13.37 -13.00
C ARG A 77 14.93 14.30 -12.95
N ASN A 78 15.02 15.16 -11.93
CA ASN A 78 16.11 16.12 -11.79
C ASN A 78 16.37 16.47 -10.31
N GLU A 79 17.47 17.19 -10.07
CA GLU A 79 17.91 17.55 -8.73
C GLU A 79 17.00 18.56 -8.03
N THR A 80 16.42 19.50 -8.78
CA THR A 80 15.47 20.48 -8.23
C THR A 80 14.24 19.79 -7.63
N ASP A 81 13.69 18.80 -8.35
CA ASP A 81 12.56 17.98 -7.93
C ASP A 81 12.91 17.13 -6.70
N LEU A 82 14.09 16.50 -6.72
CA LEU A 82 14.63 15.75 -5.58
C LEU A 82 14.74 16.63 -4.32
N ASN A 83 15.29 17.84 -4.45
CA ASN A 83 15.47 18.75 -3.34
C ASN A 83 14.11 19.27 -2.82
N SER A 84 13.16 19.53 -3.72
CA SER A 84 11.80 19.95 -3.35
C SER A 84 11.08 18.87 -2.53
N ILE A 85 11.15 17.60 -2.94
CA ILE A 85 10.51 16.49 -2.22
C ILE A 85 11.18 16.25 -0.87
N ARG A 86 12.52 16.34 -0.80
CA ARG A 86 13.24 16.26 0.47
C ARG A 86 12.80 17.35 1.44
N GLN A 87 12.71 18.59 0.96
CA GLN A 87 12.24 19.70 1.78
C GLN A 87 10.80 19.49 2.23
N TYR A 88 9.93 19.00 1.35
CA TYR A 88 8.55 18.65 1.70
C TYR A 88 8.50 17.63 2.84
N ILE A 89 9.28 16.54 2.78
CA ILE A 89 9.29 15.51 3.82
C ILE A 89 9.74 16.09 5.17
N ILE A 90 10.73 16.98 5.16
CA ILE A 90 11.26 17.63 6.37
C ILE A 90 10.23 18.61 6.95
N ASP A 91 9.56 19.37 6.09
CA ASP A 91 8.62 20.42 6.50
C ASP A 91 7.23 19.88 6.84
N ASN A 92 6.83 18.72 6.31
CA ASN A 92 5.47 18.21 6.46
C ASN A 92 5.01 18.09 7.93
N PRO A 93 5.83 17.63 8.89
CA PRO A 93 5.42 17.58 10.29
C PRO A 93 5.03 18.94 10.87
N SER A 94 5.73 20.02 10.50
CA SER A 94 5.42 21.38 10.99
C SER A 94 4.25 22.01 10.24
N LYS A 95 4.05 21.63 8.97
CA LYS A 95 2.95 22.13 8.12
C LYS A 95 1.64 21.35 8.27
N TRP A 96 1.64 20.22 8.97
CA TRP A 96 0.48 19.33 9.06
C TRP A 96 -0.79 20.00 9.60
N GLU A 97 -0.67 20.95 10.52
CA GLU A 97 -1.84 21.65 11.08
C GLU A 97 -2.57 22.52 10.05
N GLU A 98 -1.85 23.00 9.04
CA GLU A 98 -2.38 23.86 7.97
C GLU A 98 -2.84 23.05 6.74
N ASP A 99 -2.54 21.76 6.71
CA ASP A 99 -2.80 20.88 5.57
C ASP A 99 -4.31 20.68 5.31
N GLU A 100 -4.73 20.74 4.05
CA GLU A 100 -6.15 20.59 3.66
C GLU A 100 -6.70 19.18 3.92
N ASP A 101 -5.85 18.16 3.84
CA ASP A 101 -6.21 16.76 4.10
C ASP A 101 -6.15 16.42 5.60
N ASN A 102 -5.77 17.37 6.45
CA ASN A 102 -5.85 17.19 7.89
C ASN A 102 -7.32 17.03 8.33
N PRO A 103 -7.69 15.93 9.03
CA PRO A 103 -9.06 15.70 9.47
C PRO A 103 -9.69 16.85 10.28
N LYS A 104 -8.88 17.66 10.97
CA LYS A 104 -9.35 18.85 11.69
C LYS A 104 -9.86 19.94 10.74
N ASN A 105 -9.29 20.04 9.55
CA ASN A 105 -9.55 21.07 8.54
C ASN A 105 -10.67 20.69 7.56
N LEU A 106 -11.18 19.44 7.61
CA LEU A 106 -12.25 18.95 6.73
C LEU A 106 -13.65 19.57 6.96
N THR A 107 -13.75 20.66 7.73
CA THR A 107 -15.01 21.31 8.10
C THR A 107 -15.45 22.37 7.07
N ARG A 108 -15.94 21.93 5.88
CA ARG A 108 -17.06 22.55 5.11
C ARG A 108 -17.30 22.01 3.69
N VAL A 109 -16.39 21.24 3.09
CA VAL A 109 -16.55 20.79 1.67
C VAL A 109 -17.39 19.50 1.55
N ALA A 110 -17.52 18.72 2.63
CA ALA A 110 -18.19 17.42 2.61
C ALA A 110 -19.71 17.45 2.32
N ARG A 111 -20.37 18.62 2.31
CA ARG A 111 -21.81 18.73 1.97
C ARG A 111 -22.09 18.77 0.46
N CYS A 112 -21.17 19.24 -0.39
CA CYS A 112 -21.45 19.44 -1.81
C CYS A 112 -21.17 18.22 -2.70
N GLN A 113 -20.29 17.29 -2.29
CA GLN A 113 -19.98 16.09 -3.08
C GLN A 113 -20.95 14.92 -2.84
N ALA A 114 -21.69 14.90 -1.72
CA ALA A 114 -22.65 13.84 -1.40
C ALA A 114 -23.95 13.87 -2.27
N LEU A 115 -24.16 14.92 -3.06
CA LEU A 115 -25.32 15.05 -3.97
C LEU A 115 -25.00 14.68 -5.42
N ALA A 116 -23.73 14.46 -5.78
CA ALA A 116 -23.31 14.23 -7.17
C ALA A 116 -23.09 12.75 -7.55
N SER A 117 -23.25 11.79 -6.61
CA SER A 117 -23.00 10.36 -6.88
C SER A 117 -24.18 9.43 -6.57
N ARG A 118 -25.41 9.95 -6.57
CA ARG A 118 -26.62 9.13 -6.69
C ARG A 118 -27.26 9.32 -8.06
N LYS A 119 -26.66 8.73 -9.09
CA LYS A 119 -27.34 8.26 -10.31
C LYS A 119 -26.62 7.02 -10.81
#